data_AF-A0A9X3A8W7-F1
#
_entry.id   AF-A0A9X3A8W7-F1
#
_cell.length_a   1.000
_cell.length_b   1.000
_cell.length_c   1.000
_cell.angle_alpha   90.00
_cell.angle_beta   90.00
_cell.angle_gamma   90.00
#
_symmetry.space_group_name_H-M   'P 1'
#
loop_
_entity.id
_entity.type
_entity.pdbx_description
1 polymer ?
#
loop_
_entity_poly.entity_id
_entity_poly.type
_entity_poly.pdbx_seq_one_letter_code
_entity_poly.pdbx_strand_id
1 'polypeptide(L)'
;MAAAAAVIWMTGSRIEIAGFLRFFLLGLALLGLSLWCRRRLPDRRLAHAAAIVGAATWALILCGLVSNVGLRLGAPLADERFARADALVGINAGTVVQSIAAQPLVTSILAAAYNSSGIAVVAVIFLAIARNHIGAAWELVATAILSMQVVAIASLGVPAWGVMRHFGLAGLQGAGLPAGAGVYQWPAFEHFRHGGDQLVRLADMGGVVAFPSFHTVLALMLTQALAGTRMRWLGPPWSAVIILAAIPMGGHYGVDLAAGFLVWLGCAVLARRISSPSA
;
A
#
# COMPACT_ATOMS: atom_id res chain seq x y z
N MET A 1 1.50 16.36 0.03
CA MET A 1 0.68 17.46 -0.53
C MET A 1 1.28 17.99 -1.84
N ALA A 2 2.55 18.42 -1.87
CA ALA A 2 3.18 18.96 -3.08
C ALA A 2 3.05 18.05 -4.32
N ALA A 3 3.38 16.76 -4.21
CA ALA A 3 3.25 15.82 -5.32
C ALA A 3 1.82 15.70 -5.86
N ALA A 4 0.82 15.62 -4.97
CA ALA A 4 -0.59 15.54 -5.37
C ALA A 4 -1.01 16.81 -6.13
N ALA A 5 -0.69 17.99 -5.58
CA ALA A 5 -0.99 19.27 -6.22
C ALA A 5 -0.30 19.41 -7.58
N ALA A 6 0.96 19.00 -7.68
CA ALA A 6 1.73 19.02 -8.92
C ALA A 6 1.09 18.12 -9.99
N VAL A 7 0.76 16.87 -9.65
CA VAL A 7 0.12 15.94 -10.58
C VAL A 7 -1.23 16.47 -11.05
N ILE A 8 -2.08 16.95 -10.14
CA ILE A 8 -3.40 17.53 -10.47
C ILE A 8 -3.25 18.72 -11.43
N TRP A 9 -2.28 19.59 -11.17
CA TRP A 9 -2.02 20.75 -12.02
C TRP A 9 -1.52 20.33 -13.41
N MET A 10 -0.55 19.41 -13.48
CA MET A 10 0.03 18.93 -14.74
C MET A 10 -0.99 18.21 -15.63
N THR A 11 -1.98 17.53 -15.04
CA THR A 11 -2.99 16.77 -15.78
C THR A 11 -4.25 17.59 -16.09
N GLY A 12 -4.31 18.85 -15.63
CA GLY A 12 -5.52 19.69 -15.74
C GLY A 12 -6.73 19.11 -15.01
N SER A 13 -6.50 18.25 -14.01
CA SER A 13 -7.56 17.55 -13.28
C SER A 13 -8.27 18.47 -12.30
N ARG A 14 -9.56 18.23 -12.08
CA ARG A 14 -10.38 18.95 -11.09
C ARG A 14 -10.84 17.98 -10.02
N ILE A 15 -10.81 18.38 -8.76
CA ILE A 15 -11.24 17.51 -7.66
C ILE A 15 -12.72 17.75 -7.35
N GLU A 16 -13.48 16.67 -7.17
CA GLU A 16 -14.82 16.72 -6.57
C GLU A 16 -14.71 17.07 -5.08
N ILE A 17 -14.82 18.37 -4.74
CA ILE A 17 -14.55 18.88 -3.39
C ILE A 17 -15.31 18.12 -2.29
N ALA A 18 -16.60 17.85 -2.49
CA ALA A 18 -17.44 17.20 -1.47
C ALA A 18 -16.88 15.84 -1.02
N GLY A 19 -16.43 15.02 -1.96
CA GLY A 19 -15.90 13.67 -1.69
C GLY A 19 -14.60 13.68 -0.89
N PHE A 20 -13.75 14.69 -1.09
CA PHE A 20 -12.45 14.82 -0.42
C PHE A 20 -12.54 15.64 0.88
N LEU A 21 -13.41 16.65 0.93
CA LEU A 21 -13.59 17.53 2.08
C LEU A 21 -14.00 16.74 3.33
N ARG A 22 -14.88 15.73 3.20
CA ARG A 22 -15.28 14.87 4.33
C ARG A 22 -14.08 14.19 5.01
N PHE A 23 -13.11 13.70 4.24
CA PHE A 23 -11.93 13.03 4.79
C PHE A 23 -10.87 14.02 5.27
N PHE A 24 -10.80 15.19 4.64
CA PHE A 24 -9.99 16.30 5.17
C PHE A 24 -10.49 16.73 6.55
N LEU A 25 -11.80 16.99 6.68
CA LEU A 25 -12.47 17.34 7.93
C LEU A 25 -12.35 16.23 8.98
N LEU A 26 -12.45 14.95 8.59
CA LEU A 26 -12.22 13.82 9.48
C LEU A 26 -10.81 13.86 10.09
N GLY A 27 -9.77 14.06 9.27
CA GLY A 27 -8.41 14.20 9.78
C GLY A 27 -8.23 15.41 10.70
N LEU A 28 -8.84 16.56 10.37
CA LEU A 28 -8.85 17.74 11.25
C LEU A 28 -9.54 17.47 12.58
N ALA A 29 -10.71 16.83 12.55
CA ALA A 29 -11.47 16.48 13.75
C ALA A 29 -10.68 15.52 14.66
N LEU A 30 -9.99 14.53 14.06
CA LEU A 30 -9.14 13.60 14.80
C LEU A 30 -7.90 14.26 15.41
N LEU A 31 -7.29 15.24 14.73
CA LEU A 31 -6.23 16.06 15.32
C LEU A 31 -6.77 16.94 16.46
N GLY A 32 -7.95 17.53 16.29
CA GLY A 32 -8.65 18.27 17.35
C GLY A 32 -8.92 17.41 18.58
N LEU A 33 -9.47 16.21 18.38
CA LEU A 33 -9.67 15.20 19.43
C LEU A 33 -8.34 14.83 20.10
N SER A 34 -7.29 14.64 19.31
CA SER A 34 -5.95 14.33 19.81
C SER A 34 -5.41 15.42 20.73
N LEU A 35 -5.57 16.70 20.35
CA LEU A 35 -5.18 17.85 21.18
C LEU A 35 -6.05 17.99 22.43
N TRP A 36 -7.35 17.75 22.32
CA TRP A 36 -8.27 17.76 23.46
C TRP A 36 -7.91 16.66 24.46
N CYS A 37 -7.72 15.42 24.00
CA CYS A 37 -7.31 14.29 24.84
C CYS A 37 -6.00 14.57 25.56
N ARG A 38 -5.00 15.15 24.87
CA ARG A 38 -3.71 15.54 25.49
C ARG A 38 -3.86 16.55 26.63
N ARG A 39 -4.87 17.42 26.57
CA ARG A 39 -5.10 18.47 27.58
C ARG A 39 -6.00 18.00 28.73
N ARG A 40 -6.92 17.07 28.46
CA ARG A 40 -8.01 16.71 29.39
C ARG A 40 -7.85 15.34 30.03
N LEU A 41 -7.17 14.41 29.37
CA LEU A 41 -7.03 13.03 29.85
C LEU A 41 -5.60 12.78 30.36
N PRO A 42 -5.46 12.09 31.51
CA PRO A 42 -4.14 11.68 32.00
C PRO A 42 -3.51 10.62 31.09
N ASP A 43 -4.32 9.73 30.52
CA ASP A 43 -3.88 8.71 29.57
C ASP A 43 -3.81 9.28 28.14
N ARG A 44 -2.62 9.21 27.55
CA ARG A 44 -2.31 9.76 26.22
C ARG A 44 -2.59 8.77 25.08
N ARG A 45 -2.95 7.51 25.36
CA ARG A 45 -3.20 6.48 24.33
C ARG A 45 -4.27 6.91 23.33
N LEU A 46 -5.40 7.44 23.82
CA LEU A 46 -6.49 7.92 22.96
C LEU A 46 -6.03 9.11 22.09
N ALA A 47 -5.18 10.00 22.64
CA ALA A 47 -4.63 11.09 21.85
C ALA A 47 -3.74 10.58 20.72
N HIS A 48 -2.87 9.60 20.97
CA HIS A 48 -2.03 9.01 19.94
C HIS A 48 -2.84 8.26 18.89
N ALA A 49 -3.82 7.47 19.31
CA ALA A 49 -4.73 6.78 18.39
C ALA A 49 -5.43 7.78 17.45
N ALA A 50 -6.00 8.86 17.99
CA ALA A 50 -6.66 9.89 17.18
C ALA A 50 -5.69 10.56 16.19
N ALA A 51 -4.47 10.93 16.62
CA ALA A 51 -3.47 11.52 15.73
C ALA A 51 -3.04 10.56 14.61
N ILE A 52 -2.83 9.29 14.95
CA ILE A 52 -2.43 8.25 13.98
C ILE A 52 -3.50 8.05 12.92
N VAL A 53 -4.77 7.91 13.32
CA VAL A 53 -5.87 7.73 12.36
C VAL A 53 -6.03 8.97 11.47
N GLY A 54 -5.90 10.18 12.04
CA GLY A 54 -5.96 11.42 11.27
C GLY A 54 -4.84 11.53 10.24
N ALA A 55 -3.60 11.27 10.65
CA ALA A 55 -2.43 11.30 9.77
C ALA A 55 -2.50 10.22 8.67
N ALA A 56 -2.87 9.00 9.02
CA ALA A 56 -3.04 7.90 8.07
C ALA A 56 -4.14 8.19 7.04
N THR A 57 -5.25 8.81 7.46
CA THR A 57 -6.35 9.22 6.56
C THR A 57 -5.85 10.19 5.49
N TRP A 58 -5.12 11.24 5.88
CA TRP A 58 -4.58 12.19 4.91
C TRP A 58 -3.49 11.58 4.03
N ALA A 59 -2.62 10.74 4.58
CA ALA A 59 -1.61 10.03 3.81
C ALA A 59 -2.25 9.14 2.73
N LEU A 60 -3.31 8.40 3.06
CA LEU A 60 -4.02 7.54 2.12
C LEU A 60 -4.64 8.34 0.96
N ILE A 61 -5.29 9.48 1.26
CA ILE A 61 -5.84 10.36 0.22
C ILE A 61 -4.74 10.87 -0.70
N LEU A 62 -3.62 11.32 -0.13
CA LEU A 62 -2.50 11.86 -0.90
C LEU A 62 -1.85 10.78 -1.78
N CYS A 63 -1.64 9.58 -1.24
CA CYS A 63 -1.15 8.42 -1.96
C CYS A 63 -2.08 8.07 -3.13
N GLY A 64 -3.39 7.98 -2.87
CA GLY A 64 -4.39 7.73 -3.88
C GLY A 64 -4.39 8.80 -4.98
N LEU A 65 -4.40 10.09 -4.61
CA LEU A 65 -4.38 11.19 -5.58
C LEU A 65 -3.15 11.13 -6.48
N VAL A 66 -1.95 10.94 -5.90
CA VAL A 66 -0.71 10.86 -6.68
C VAL A 66 -0.74 9.64 -7.61
N SER A 67 -1.03 8.46 -7.09
CA SER A 67 -0.98 7.20 -7.87
C SER A 67 -2.06 7.13 -8.95
N ASN A 68 -3.29 7.54 -8.66
CA ASN A 68 -4.41 7.43 -9.60
C ASN A 68 -4.33 8.55 -10.64
N VAL A 69 -4.32 9.82 -10.23
CA VAL A 69 -4.27 10.95 -11.16
C VAL A 69 -2.97 10.92 -11.97
N GLY A 70 -1.89 10.41 -11.39
CA GLY A 70 -0.60 10.23 -12.05
C GLY A 70 -0.66 9.38 -13.32
N LEU A 71 -1.60 8.45 -13.45
CA LEU A 71 -1.76 7.64 -14.66
C LEU A 71 -2.11 8.49 -15.89
N ARG A 72 -2.75 9.66 -15.71
CA ARG A 72 -3.06 10.62 -16.79
C ARG A 72 -1.81 11.23 -17.41
N LEU A 73 -0.66 11.20 -16.72
CA LEU A 73 0.61 11.68 -17.26
C LEU A 73 1.09 10.82 -18.45
N GLY A 74 0.51 9.64 -18.66
CA GLY A 74 0.77 8.83 -19.84
C GLY A 74 2.19 8.26 -19.90
N ALA A 75 2.89 8.16 -18.77
CA ALA A 75 4.22 7.58 -18.71
C ALA A 75 4.24 6.17 -19.35
N PRO A 76 5.34 5.76 -20.03
CA PRO A 76 5.45 4.46 -20.66
C PRO A 76 5.21 3.32 -19.66
N LEU A 77 4.45 2.30 -20.07
CA LEU A 77 4.17 1.14 -19.25
C LEU A 77 5.44 0.32 -19.03
N ALA A 78 5.66 -0.13 -17.80
CA ALA A 78 6.85 -0.86 -17.39
C ALA A 78 6.68 -2.39 -17.40
N ASP A 79 5.49 -2.91 -17.70
CA ASP A 79 5.15 -4.35 -17.65
C ASP A 79 6.19 -5.25 -18.34
N GLU A 80 6.59 -4.92 -19.57
CA GLU A 80 7.59 -5.69 -20.32
C GLU A 80 8.99 -5.61 -19.68
N ARG A 81 9.37 -4.42 -19.20
CA ARG A 81 10.67 -4.23 -18.51
C ARG A 81 10.73 -5.04 -17.23
N PHE A 82 9.63 -5.10 -16.47
CA PHE A 82 9.56 -5.89 -15.25
C PHE A 82 9.58 -7.39 -15.54
N ALA A 83 8.83 -7.85 -16.54
CA ALA A 83 8.87 -9.25 -16.98
C ALA A 83 10.28 -9.69 -17.42
N ARG A 84 10.99 -8.84 -18.17
CA ARG A 84 12.39 -9.11 -18.56
C ARG A 84 13.32 -9.14 -17.35
N ALA A 85 13.16 -8.22 -16.40
CA ALA A 85 13.98 -8.19 -15.19
C ALA A 85 13.78 -9.45 -14.33
N ASP A 86 12.54 -9.91 -14.18
CA ASP A 86 12.21 -11.18 -13.53
C ASP A 86 12.90 -12.36 -14.24
N ALA A 87 12.85 -12.39 -15.58
CA ALA A 87 13.45 -13.47 -16.36
C ALA A 87 14.98 -13.56 -16.19
N LEU A 88 15.69 -12.45 -15.96
CA LEU A 88 17.14 -12.43 -15.70
C LEU A 88 17.53 -13.23 -14.45
N VAL A 89 16.62 -13.37 -13.49
CA VAL A 89 16.82 -14.16 -12.25
C VAL A 89 16.01 -15.45 -12.24
N GLY A 90 15.49 -15.87 -13.40
CA GLY A 90 14.74 -17.12 -13.57
C GLY A 90 13.29 -17.07 -13.05
N ILE A 91 12.74 -15.89 -12.78
CA ILE A 91 11.34 -15.73 -12.37
C ILE A 91 10.48 -15.57 -13.62
N ASN A 92 9.43 -16.40 -13.73
CA ASN A 92 8.32 -16.17 -14.64
C ASN A 92 7.04 -16.00 -13.81
N ALA A 93 6.65 -14.74 -13.58
CA ALA A 93 5.49 -14.44 -12.76
C ALA A 93 4.20 -15.07 -13.32
N GLY A 94 4.06 -15.17 -14.64
CA GLY A 94 2.91 -15.83 -15.26
C GLY A 94 2.82 -17.33 -14.92
N THR A 95 3.95 -18.05 -15.00
CA THR A 95 4.03 -19.45 -14.58
C THR A 95 3.75 -19.62 -13.08
N VAL A 96 4.25 -18.71 -12.24
CA VAL A 96 3.96 -18.71 -10.79
C VAL A 96 2.47 -18.59 -10.54
N VAL A 97 1.80 -17.64 -11.19
CA VAL A 97 0.35 -17.45 -11.06
C VAL A 97 -0.42 -18.69 -11.49
N GLN A 98 -0.10 -19.27 -12.66
CA GLN A 98 -0.78 -20.47 -13.16
C GLN A 98 -0.60 -21.67 -12.22
N SER A 99 0.61 -21.85 -11.69
CA SER A 99 0.93 -22.94 -10.77
C SER A 99 0.21 -22.82 -9.43
N ILE A 100 0.03 -21.60 -8.92
CA ILE A 100 -0.77 -21.32 -7.73
C ILE A 100 -2.25 -21.55 -8.01
N ALA A 101 -2.77 -21.04 -9.13
CA ALA A 101 -4.18 -21.17 -9.50
C ALA A 101 -4.63 -22.63 -9.65
N ALA A 102 -3.72 -23.55 -9.99
CA ALA A 102 -3.96 -24.98 -10.05
C ALA A 102 -4.14 -25.65 -8.66
N GLN A 103 -3.89 -24.94 -7.55
CA GLN A 103 -3.92 -25.48 -6.19
C GLN A 103 -4.91 -24.70 -5.30
N PRO A 104 -6.20 -25.12 -5.23
CA PRO A 104 -7.26 -24.35 -4.57
C PRO A 104 -6.97 -24.00 -3.10
N LEU A 105 -6.36 -24.91 -2.34
CA LEU A 105 -6.01 -24.67 -0.94
C LEU A 105 -4.92 -23.59 -0.82
N VAL A 106 -3.88 -23.67 -1.65
CA VAL A 106 -2.78 -22.69 -1.66
C VAL A 106 -3.32 -21.33 -2.07
N THR A 107 -4.11 -21.25 -3.15
CA THR A 107 -4.80 -20.02 -3.56
C THR A 107 -5.58 -19.41 -2.38
N SER A 108 -6.37 -20.22 -1.67
CA SER A 108 -7.23 -19.73 -0.58
C SER A 108 -6.41 -19.18 0.59
N ILE A 109 -5.33 -19.85 0.98
CA ILE A 109 -4.41 -19.39 2.03
C ILE A 109 -3.74 -18.08 1.62
N LEU A 110 -3.21 -18.02 0.40
CA LEU A 110 -2.55 -16.82 -0.11
C LEU A 110 -3.53 -15.64 -0.23
N ALA A 111 -4.76 -15.88 -0.70
CA ALA A 111 -5.81 -14.87 -0.78
C ALA A 111 -6.16 -14.32 0.62
N ALA A 112 -6.31 -15.20 1.61
CA ALA A 112 -6.57 -14.78 2.99
C ALA A 112 -5.41 -13.97 3.56
N ALA A 113 -4.16 -14.40 3.34
CA ALA A 113 -2.98 -13.68 3.79
C ALA A 113 -2.86 -12.29 3.14
N TYR A 114 -3.07 -12.20 1.82
CA TYR A 114 -3.03 -10.94 1.08
C TYR A 114 -4.08 -9.94 1.59
N ASN A 115 -5.35 -10.38 1.65
CA ASN A 115 -6.48 -9.53 2.03
C ASN A 115 -6.46 -9.11 3.51
N SER A 116 -5.82 -9.90 4.39
CA SER A 116 -5.70 -9.56 5.80
C SER A 116 -4.49 -8.67 6.13
N SER A 117 -3.57 -8.45 5.19
CA SER A 117 -2.31 -7.72 5.43
C SER A 117 -2.51 -6.32 6.02
N GLY A 118 -3.43 -5.52 5.46
CA GLY A 118 -3.76 -4.19 5.97
C GLY A 118 -4.36 -4.23 7.37
N ILE A 119 -5.29 -5.14 7.62
CA ILE A 119 -5.93 -5.33 8.94
C ILE A 119 -4.87 -5.77 9.97
N ALA A 120 -3.96 -6.65 9.59
CA ALA A 120 -2.88 -7.11 10.46
C ALA A 120 -1.96 -5.95 10.88
N VAL A 121 -1.61 -5.05 9.95
CA VAL A 121 -0.81 -3.85 10.27
C VAL A 121 -1.57 -2.91 11.22
N VAL A 122 -2.86 -2.67 10.98
CA VAL A 122 -3.70 -1.88 11.90
C VAL A 122 -3.76 -2.52 13.28
N ALA A 123 -3.90 -3.85 13.35
CA ALA A 123 -3.97 -4.60 14.60
C ALA A 123 -2.67 -4.49 15.40
N VAL A 124 -1.48 -4.60 14.78
CA VAL A 124 -0.21 -4.46 15.51
C VAL A 124 0.05 -3.03 15.98
N ILE A 125 -0.36 -2.01 15.22
CA ILE A 125 -0.31 -0.61 15.65
C ILE A 125 -1.24 -0.39 16.85
N PHE A 126 -2.48 -0.87 16.75
CA PHE A 126 -3.44 -0.80 17.85
C PHE A 126 -2.90 -1.48 19.11
N LEU A 127 -2.33 -2.68 18.96
CA LEU A 127 -1.76 -3.45 20.07
C LEU A 127 -0.57 -2.73 20.72
N ALA A 128 0.28 -2.08 19.93
CA ALA A 128 1.37 -1.25 20.44
C ALA A 128 0.82 -0.07 21.26
N ILE A 129 -0.22 0.62 20.78
CA ILE A 129 -0.88 1.71 21.54
C ILE A 129 -1.52 1.17 22.83
N ALA A 130 -2.27 0.07 22.74
CA ALA A 130 -2.98 -0.54 23.87
C ALA A 130 -2.01 -0.93 24.99
N ARG A 131 -0.83 -1.46 24.62
CA ARG A 131 0.27 -1.81 25.54
C ARG A 131 1.17 -0.63 25.92
N ASN A 132 0.78 0.60 25.55
CA ASN A 132 1.53 1.83 25.83
C ASN A 132 2.95 1.86 25.23
N HIS A 133 3.20 1.08 24.17
CA HIS A 133 4.43 1.12 23.38
C HIS A 133 4.33 2.19 22.29
N ILE A 134 4.12 3.45 22.70
CA ILE A 134 3.79 4.56 21.79
C ILE A 134 4.88 4.82 20.76
N GLY A 135 6.17 4.71 21.13
CA GLY A 135 7.28 4.87 20.19
C GLY A 135 7.23 3.86 19.05
N ALA A 136 6.97 2.58 19.36
CA ALA A 136 6.82 1.52 18.36
C ALA A 136 5.59 1.75 17.46
N ALA A 137 4.48 2.24 18.02
CA ALA A 137 3.30 2.58 17.24
C ALA A 137 3.60 3.68 16.21
N TRP A 138 4.30 4.75 16.62
CA TRP A 138 4.69 5.83 15.70
C TRP A 138 5.74 5.40 14.69
N GLU A 139 6.69 4.53 15.05
CA GLU A 139 7.63 3.97 14.10
C GLU A 139 6.91 3.21 12.98
N LEU A 140 5.93 2.35 13.32
CA LEU A 140 5.14 1.62 12.33
C LEU A 140 4.31 2.56 11.47
N VAL A 141 3.63 3.55 12.07
CA VAL A 141 2.80 4.51 11.34
C VAL A 141 3.64 5.38 10.42
N ALA A 142 4.80 5.86 10.88
CA ALA A 142 5.74 6.61 10.05
C ALA A 142 6.24 5.76 8.89
N THR A 143 6.58 4.49 9.13
CA THR A 143 6.98 3.55 8.07
C THR A 143 5.87 3.44 7.01
N ALA A 144 4.63 3.19 7.42
CA ALA A 144 3.49 3.09 6.50
C ALA A 144 3.29 4.39 5.70
N ILE A 145 3.25 5.55 6.37
CA ILE A 145 3.02 6.85 5.72
C ILE A 145 4.14 7.16 4.73
N LEU A 146 5.40 7.04 5.14
CA LEU A 146 6.54 7.32 4.26
C LEU A 146 6.54 6.37 3.05
N SER A 147 6.34 5.07 3.27
CA SER A 147 6.30 4.10 2.19
C SER A 147 5.14 4.35 1.22
N MET A 148 3.93 4.66 1.69
CA MET A 148 2.80 5.03 0.82
C MET A 148 3.15 6.19 -0.10
N GLN A 149 3.81 7.23 0.43
CA GLN A 149 4.20 8.38 -0.39
C GLN A 149 5.29 8.02 -1.39
N VAL A 150 6.29 7.25 -0.98
CA VAL A 150 7.40 6.84 -1.85
C VAL A 150 6.91 5.96 -2.99
N VAL A 151 6.07 4.95 -2.72
CA VAL A 151 5.54 4.07 -3.78
C VAL A 151 4.64 4.83 -4.75
N ALA A 152 3.78 5.73 -4.25
CA ALA A 152 2.92 6.53 -5.11
C ALA A 152 3.74 7.44 -6.04
N ILE A 153 4.77 8.11 -5.53
CA ILE A 153 5.65 8.96 -6.35
C ILE A 153 6.45 8.14 -7.36
N ALA A 154 7.02 7.00 -6.94
CA ALA A 154 7.75 6.11 -7.84
C ALA A 154 6.86 5.58 -8.98
N SER A 155 5.59 5.28 -8.69
CA SER A 155 4.64 4.77 -9.68
C SER A 155 4.35 5.74 -10.83
N LEU A 156 4.60 7.06 -10.65
CA LEU A 156 4.39 8.07 -11.70
C LEU A 156 5.25 7.82 -12.95
N GLY A 157 6.49 7.36 -12.75
CA GLY A 157 7.46 7.21 -13.84
C GLY A 157 7.49 5.81 -14.47
N VAL A 158 6.96 4.81 -13.77
CA VAL A 158 6.99 3.40 -14.19
C VAL A 158 5.66 2.70 -13.89
N PRO A 159 4.52 3.22 -14.37
CA PRO A 159 3.24 2.56 -14.18
C PRO A 159 3.24 1.20 -14.88
N ALA A 160 2.53 0.23 -14.30
CA ALA A 160 2.34 -1.09 -14.90
C ALA A 160 0.92 -1.59 -14.62
N TRP A 161 0.36 -2.35 -15.56
CA TRP A 161 -0.95 -3.00 -15.37
C TRP A 161 -0.87 -4.20 -14.43
N GLY A 162 0.28 -4.87 -14.44
CA GLY A 162 0.55 -6.06 -13.64
C GLY A 162 0.51 -7.35 -14.45
N VAL A 163 1.01 -8.40 -13.80
CA VAL A 163 1.23 -9.75 -14.34
C VAL A 163 0.00 -10.32 -15.03
N MET A 164 -1.20 -10.11 -14.47
CA MET A 164 -2.44 -10.64 -15.02
C MET A 164 -2.73 -10.14 -16.44
N ARG A 165 -2.48 -8.86 -16.71
CA ARG A 165 -2.72 -8.29 -18.04
C ARG A 165 -1.59 -8.66 -18.99
N HIS A 166 -0.34 -8.55 -18.54
CA HIS A 166 0.83 -8.79 -19.38
C HIS A 166 0.90 -10.23 -19.92
N PHE A 167 0.57 -11.22 -19.09
CA PHE A 167 0.59 -12.65 -19.48
C PHE A 167 -0.79 -13.18 -19.93
N GLY A 168 -1.82 -12.33 -20.05
CA GLY A 168 -3.14 -12.75 -20.53
C GLY A 168 -3.87 -13.74 -19.60
N LEU A 169 -3.80 -13.52 -18.28
CA LEU A 169 -4.27 -14.48 -17.27
C LEU A 169 -5.68 -14.18 -16.73
N ALA A 170 -6.44 -13.31 -17.41
CA ALA A 170 -7.80 -12.95 -17.01
C ALA A 170 -8.74 -14.18 -16.92
N GLY A 171 -8.48 -15.22 -17.71
CA GLY A 171 -9.27 -16.47 -17.70
C GLY A 171 -9.18 -17.27 -16.39
N LEU A 172 -8.25 -16.94 -15.48
CA LEU A 172 -8.14 -17.59 -14.17
C LEU A 172 -9.11 -17.02 -13.12
N GLN A 173 -9.79 -15.91 -13.41
CA GLN A 173 -10.77 -15.31 -12.49
C GLN A 173 -11.98 -16.24 -12.33
N GLY A 174 -12.23 -16.69 -11.10
CA GLY A 174 -13.24 -17.72 -10.82
C GLY A 174 -12.85 -19.14 -11.25
N ALA A 175 -11.69 -19.31 -11.89
CA ALA A 175 -11.15 -20.57 -12.38
C ALA A 175 -9.75 -20.81 -11.80
N GLY A 176 -9.69 -20.93 -10.47
CA GLY A 176 -8.45 -21.13 -9.71
C GLY A 176 -7.96 -19.90 -8.96
N LEU A 177 -8.41 -18.69 -9.33
CA LEU A 177 -8.21 -17.47 -8.55
C LEU A 177 -9.55 -16.85 -8.10
N PRO A 178 -9.61 -16.21 -6.92
CA PRO A 178 -10.78 -15.45 -6.50
C PRO A 178 -11.06 -14.28 -7.45
N ALA A 179 -12.33 -13.90 -7.58
CA ALA A 179 -12.72 -12.72 -8.35
C ALA A 179 -12.01 -11.47 -7.83
N GLY A 180 -11.38 -10.72 -8.74
CA GLY A 180 -10.62 -9.50 -8.42
C GLY A 180 -9.13 -9.72 -8.17
N ALA A 181 -8.67 -10.97 -7.98
CA ALA A 181 -7.26 -11.27 -7.71
C ALA A 181 -6.37 -10.81 -8.88
N GLY A 182 -5.45 -9.88 -8.60
CA GLY A 182 -4.52 -9.31 -9.57
C GLY A 182 -5.15 -8.45 -10.67
N VAL A 183 -6.46 -8.18 -10.58
CA VAL A 183 -7.21 -7.41 -11.59
C VAL A 183 -8.07 -6.28 -10.98
N TYR A 184 -8.21 -6.22 -9.65
CA TYR A 184 -9.03 -5.23 -8.96
C TYR A 184 -8.65 -3.78 -9.30
N GLN A 185 -7.39 -3.54 -9.67
CA GLN A 185 -6.91 -2.22 -10.04
C GLN A 185 -7.35 -1.76 -11.44
N TRP A 186 -7.79 -2.68 -12.30
CA TRP A 186 -8.02 -2.37 -13.72
C TRP A 186 -9.05 -1.28 -13.99
N PRO A 187 -10.21 -1.23 -13.31
CA PRO A 187 -11.20 -0.18 -13.56
C PRO A 187 -10.66 1.22 -13.28
N ALA A 188 -9.99 1.42 -12.15
CA ALA A 188 -9.36 2.68 -11.81
C ALA A 188 -8.21 3.01 -12.76
N PHE A 189 -7.39 2.00 -13.11
CA PHE A 189 -6.28 2.20 -14.04
C PHE A 189 -6.76 2.66 -15.43
N GLU A 190 -7.79 2.00 -15.98
CA GLU A 190 -8.42 2.38 -17.25
C GLU A 190 -9.04 3.78 -17.18
N HIS A 191 -9.81 4.05 -16.12
CA HIS A 191 -10.45 5.35 -15.89
C HIS A 191 -9.43 6.50 -15.87
N PHE A 192 -8.36 6.37 -15.10
CA PHE A 192 -7.38 7.45 -14.97
C PHE A 192 -6.39 7.51 -16.13
N ARG A 193 -6.03 6.39 -16.78
CA ARG A 193 -5.08 6.42 -17.88
C ARG A 193 -5.72 6.79 -19.22
N HIS A 194 -6.90 6.25 -19.48
CA HIS A 194 -7.56 6.32 -20.79
C HIS A 194 -8.90 7.06 -20.75
N GLY A 195 -9.45 7.35 -19.57
CA GLY A 195 -10.69 8.11 -19.43
C GLY A 195 -10.54 9.59 -19.79
N GLY A 196 -11.57 10.14 -20.44
CA GLY A 196 -11.59 11.55 -20.88
C GLY A 196 -12.09 12.55 -19.84
N ASP A 197 -12.79 12.11 -18.79
CA ASP A 197 -13.27 13.02 -17.73
C ASP A 197 -12.09 13.52 -16.90
N GLN A 198 -11.96 14.83 -16.72
CA GLN A 198 -10.92 15.45 -15.89
C GLN A 198 -11.33 15.58 -14.42
N LEU A 199 -12.59 15.30 -14.08
CA LEU A 199 -13.08 15.30 -12.71
C LEU A 199 -12.59 14.05 -11.97
N VAL A 200 -11.90 14.28 -10.86
CA VAL A 200 -11.41 13.25 -9.95
C VAL A 200 -12.42 13.10 -8.83
N ARG A 201 -13.11 11.96 -8.81
CA ARG A 201 -14.01 11.59 -7.72
C ARG A 201 -13.35 10.54 -6.87
N LEU A 202 -13.61 10.60 -5.57
CA LEU A 202 -13.06 9.62 -4.64
C LEU A 202 -13.59 8.20 -4.89
N ALA A 203 -14.78 8.07 -5.47
CA ALA A 203 -15.38 6.79 -5.82
C ALA A 203 -14.68 6.06 -6.97
N ASP A 204 -13.97 6.80 -7.83
CA ASP A 204 -13.27 6.25 -8.99
C ASP A 204 -11.84 5.79 -8.63
N MET A 205 -11.36 6.18 -7.45
CA MET A 205 -9.99 5.88 -6.99
C MET A 205 -9.84 4.43 -6.57
N GLY A 206 -8.75 3.80 -6.99
CA GLY A 206 -8.40 2.42 -6.63
C GLY A 206 -6.94 2.26 -6.25
N GLY A 207 -6.59 1.06 -5.78
CA GLY A 207 -5.20 0.69 -5.49
C GLY A 207 -4.44 0.34 -6.77
N VAL A 208 -4.03 1.34 -7.55
CA VAL A 208 -3.46 1.16 -8.89
C VAL A 208 -1.95 0.94 -8.96
N VAL A 209 -1.26 0.94 -7.82
CA VAL A 209 0.20 0.85 -7.77
C VAL A 209 0.66 -0.60 -7.93
N ALA A 210 1.15 -0.95 -9.13
CA ALA A 210 1.85 -2.20 -9.37
C ALA A 210 3.32 -2.16 -8.92
N PHE A 211 4.02 -1.03 -9.08
CA PHE A 211 5.42 -0.88 -8.68
C PHE A 211 5.68 0.43 -7.93
N PRO A 212 6.49 0.42 -6.85
CA PRO A 212 6.92 -0.73 -6.04
C PRO A 212 5.76 -1.33 -5.23
N SER A 213 5.87 -2.60 -4.81
CA SER A 213 4.77 -3.25 -4.08
C SER A 213 4.60 -2.71 -2.65
N PHE A 214 3.46 -2.05 -2.38
CA PHE A 214 3.09 -1.65 -1.03
C PHE A 214 2.69 -2.84 -0.15
N HIS A 215 2.13 -3.91 -0.72
CA HIS A 215 1.82 -5.12 0.05
C HIS A 215 3.07 -5.80 0.61
N THR A 216 4.20 -5.74 -0.10
CA THR A 216 5.50 -6.15 0.46
C THR A 216 5.88 -5.31 1.68
N VAL A 217 5.65 -3.99 1.64
CA VAL A 217 5.88 -3.12 2.81
C VAL A 217 4.99 -3.54 3.98
N LEU A 218 3.68 -3.73 3.75
CA LEU A 218 2.75 -4.16 4.79
C LEU A 218 3.15 -5.50 5.41
N ALA A 219 3.61 -6.45 4.59
CA ALA A 219 4.12 -7.73 5.06
C ALA A 219 5.31 -7.53 6.02
N LEU A 220 6.31 -6.78 5.59
CA LEU A 220 7.55 -6.55 6.34
C LEU A 220 7.33 -5.70 7.61
N MET A 221 6.29 -4.86 7.63
CA MET A 221 5.88 -4.16 8.86
C MET A 221 5.46 -5.12 9.98
N LEU A 222 4.95 -6.31 9.67
CA LEU A 222 4.67 -7.33 10.68
C LEU A 222 5.96 -7.90 11.26
N THR A 223 6.97 -8.13 10.42
CA THR A 223 8.33 -8.47 10.89
C THR A 223 8.90 -7.36 11.77
N GLN A 224 8.77 -6.11 11.35
CA GLN A 224 9.21 -4.93 12.12
C GLN A 224 8.52 -4.86 13.49
N ALA A 225 7.20 -5.04 13.54
CA ALA A 225 6.43 -5.01 14.78
C ALA A 225 6.85 -6.12 15.77
N LEU A 226 7.22 -7.29 15.25
CA LEU A 226 7.60 -8.45 16.08
C LEU A 226 9.09 -8.49 16.45
N ALA A 227 9.95 -7.72 15.77
CA ALA A 227 11.41 -7.79 15.91
C ALA A 227 11.90 -7.64 17.36
N GLY A 228 11.29 -6.74 18.13
CA GLY A 228 11.62 -6.50 19.54
C GLY A 228 10.96 -7.48 20.54
N THR A 229 10.21 -8.47 20.08
CA THR A 229 9.40 -9.36 20.93
C THR A 229 9.98 -10.78 21.00
N ARG A 230 9.41 -11.62 21.88
CA ARG A 230 9.69 -13.07 21.91
C ARG A 230 9.19 -13.80 20.65
N MET A 231 8.27 -13.19 19.91
CA MET A 231 7.65 -13.74 18.69
C MET A 231 8.39 -13.34 17.40
N ARG A 232 9.60 -12.75 17.50
CA ARG A 232 10.38 -12.26 16.34
C ARG A 232 10.54 -13.27 15.21
N TRP A 233 10.61 -14.56 15.54
CA TRP A 233 10.79 -15.66 14.60
C TRP A 233 9.56 -15.94 13.73
N LEU A 234 8.38 -15.46 14.13
CA LEU A 234 7.13 -15.61 13.37
C LEU A 234 6.96 -14.53 12.28
N GLY A 235 7.66 -13.40 12.41
CA GLY A 235 7.57 -12.29 11.46
C GLY A 235 7.99 -12.66 10.03
N PRO A 236 9.22 -13.17 9.83
CA PRO A 236 9.71 -13.52 8.51
C PRO A 236 8.84 -14.54 7.75
N PRO A 237 8.43 -15.69 8.31
CA PRO A 237 7.59 -16.65 7.57
C PRO A 237 6.23 -16.05 7.20
N TRP A 238 5.60 -15.28 8.10
CA TRP A 238 4.35 -14.60 7.79
C TRP A 238 4.51 -13.59 6.64
N SER A 239 5.59 -12.81 6.69
CA SER A 239 5.88 -11.82 5.65
C SER A 239 6.12 -12.49 4.29
N ALA A 240 6.83 -13.62 4.28
CA ALA A 240 7.07 -14.40 3.07
C ALA A 240 5.77 -14.89 2.42
N VAL A 241 4.79 -15.34 3.21
CA VAL A 241 3.48 -15.75 2.69
C VAL A 241 2.75 -14.59 2.01
N ILE A 242 2.70 -13.40 2.62
CA ILE A 242 2.06 -12.23 2.00
C ILE A 242 2.81 -11.78 0.75
N ILE A 243 4.15 -11.76 0.78
CA ILE A 243 4.98 -11.38 -0.37
C ILE A 243 4.75 -12.33 -1.54
N LEU A 244 4.68 -13.64 -1.29
CA LEU A 244 4.34 -14.62 -2.32
C LEU A 244 2.91 -14.41 -2.83
N ALA A 245 1.95 -14.16 -1.93
CA ALA A 245 0.56 -13.91 -2.29
C ALA A 245 0.38 -12.65 -3.17
N ALA A 246 1.27 -11.68 -3.07
CA ALA A 246 1.22 -10.45 -3.85
C ALA A 246 1.35 -10.68 -5.37
N ILE A 247 1.98 -11.78 -5.79
CA ILE A 247 2.10 -12.14 -7.22
C ILE A 247 0.71 -12.44 -7.82
N PRO A 248 -0.03 -13.49 -7.38
CA PRO A 248 -1.36 -13.79 -7.93
C PRO A 248 -2.46 -12.86 -7.44
N MET A 249 -2.41 -12.35 -6.21
CA MET A 249 -3.51 -11.56 -5.64
C MET A 249 -3.39 -10.07 -5.93
N GLY A 250 -2.15 -9.57 -6.04
CA GLY A 250 -1.86 -8.18 -6.41
C GLY A 250 -1.47 -7.98 -7.87
N GLY A 251 -1.15 -9.06 -8.60
CA GLY A 251 -0.66 -8.97 -9.97
C GLY A 251 0.77 -8.41 -10.05
N HIS A 252 1.59 -8.61 -9.01
CA HIS A 252 2.95 -8.07 -8.93
C HIS A 252 3.99 -8.95 -9.61
N TYR A 253 4.99 -8.32 -10.22
CA TYR A 253 6.23 -8.94 -10.67
C TYR A 253 7.19 -9.17 -9.49
N GLY A 254 8.16 -10.06 -9.64
CA GLY A 254 9.20 -10.32 -8.63
C GLY A 254 10.04 -9.08 -8.31
N VAL A 255 10.43 -8.32 -9.33
CA VAL A 255 11.17 -7.06 -9.19
C VAL A 255 10.39 -6.00 -8.39
N ASP A 256 9.06 -6.00 -8.47
CA ASP A 256 8.19 -5.10 -7.68
C ASP A 256 8.29 -5.40 -6.18
N LEU A 257 8.43 -6.67 -5.83
CA LEU A 257 8.58 -7.14 -4.44
C LEU A 257 9.95 -6.75 -3.90
N ALA A 258 11.01 -6.91 -4.69
CA ALA A 258 12.36 -6.47 -4.32
C ALA A 258 12.40 -4.95 -4.11
N ALA A 259 11.78 -4.17 -4.99
CA ALA A 259 11.65 -2.73 -4.82
C ALA A 259 10.83 -2.36 -3.57
N GLY A 260 9.73 -3.08 -3.30
CA GLY A 260 8.93 -2.91 -2.08
C GLY A 260 9.75 -3.17 -0.81
N PHE A 261 10.62 -4.17 -0.81
CA PHE A 261 11.55 -4.43 0.30
C PHE A 261 12.52 -3.25 0.52
N LEU A 262 13.10 -2.70 -0.56
CA LEU A 262 13.99 -1.54 -0.46
C LEU A 262 13.26 -0.29 0.07
N VAL A 263 12.02 -0.07 -0.36
CA VAL A 263 11.17 1.01 0.15
C VAL A 263 10.91 0.83 1.64
N TRP A 264 10.50 -0.37 2.07
CA TRP A 264 10.30 -0.67 3.49
C TRP A 264 11.58 -0.43 4.28
N LEU A 265 12.72 -0.95 3.83
CA LEU A 265 13.98 -0.82 4.54
C LEU A 265 14.36 0.66 4.76
N GLY A 266 14.33 1.46 3.69
CA GLY A 266 14.63 2.89 3.77
C GLY A 266 13.66 3.65 4.67
N CYS A 267 12.36 3.41 4.52
CA CYS A 267 11.32 4.07 5.32
C CYS A 267 11.36 3.65 6.78
N ALA A 268 11.61 2.37 7.08
CA ALA A 268 11.70 1.86 8.45
C ALA A 268 12.94 2.40 9.18
N VAL A 269 14.07 2.51 8.48
CA VAL A 269 15.28 3.15 9.03
C VAL A 269 15.02 4.63 9.34
N LEU A 270 14.40 5.36 8.42
CA LEU A 270 14.05 6.76 8.65
C LEU A 270 13.03 6.91 9.79
N ALA A 271 11.99 6.07 9.81
CA ALA A 271 10.96 6.04 10.83
C ALA A 271 11.54 5.80 12.23
N ARG A 272 12.50 4.88 12.37
CA ARG A 272 13.24 4.67 13.63
C ARG A 272 13.95 5.94 14.08
N ARG A 273 14.69 6.58 13.17
CA ARG A 273 15.46 7.79 13.50
C ARG A 273 14.60 8.95 13.98
N ILE A 274 13.39 9.11 13.44
CA ILE A 274 12.47 10.19 13.83
C ILE A 274 11.57 9.83 15.03
N SER A 275 11.41 8.54 15.34
CA SER A 275 10.51 8.06 16.40
C SER A 275 11.24 7.72 17.70
N SER A 276 12.55 7.47 17.64
CA SER A 276 13.41 7.42 18.81
C SER A 276 13.87 8.85 19.14
N PRO A 277 13.58 9.39 20.34
CA PRO A 277 14.28 10.57 20.83
C PRO A 277 15.79 10.26 20.78
N SER A 278 16.59 11.16 20.25
CA SER A 278 18.04 11.11 20.40
C SER A 278 18.36 10.90 21.89
N ALA A 279 19.07 9.82 22.19
CA ALA A 279 19.62 9.54 23.51
C ALA A 279 20.47 10.70 24.02
#